data_AF-A0A963BH24-F1
#
_entry.id   AF-A0A963BH24-F1
#
_cell.length_a   1.000
_cell.length_b   1.000
_cell.length_c   1.000
_cell.angle_alpha   90.00
_cell.angle_beta   90.00
_cell.angle_gamma   90.00
#
_symmetry.space_group_name_H-M   'P 1'
#
loop_
_entity.id
_entity.type
_entity.pdbx_description
1 polymer ?
#
loop_
_entity_poly.entity_id
_entity_poly.type
_entity_poly.pdbx_seq_one_letter_code
_entity_poly.pdbx_strand_id
1 'polypeptide(L)'
;MQIGPREITTPFRPIPLDVPEGMKPNEFFNSTENLNDLVHNNGLLTNPENLLLYRKALGHSVEFDTSIIYNTSQTILDPLGRPVRRTQVPEQVKHVWNRMNQILLGYMLEQYPDPEQALVLAGEASLDATWPLTSPGVPSIRMLHNHFMVFPMEQLRDAELANPRNPNLTDGGQHSLFQEYMHEVYGRFFDEALDLEILEPAKPHASRIGLTGYPQGLPCWIIRGGATALKDIRFWKEYDLILKGFLDFYRTFFSQVSTRNAPKPRDVYFPDQVDSVLLFDNDFLGTAKRVRDQCIVDARYANSIRWQPAFKQLIYRNDAGDLVVTISQNSIGNAITELLGVVVKRVPDADAYEKHEPKLLERLLEVRGRMIEADLGDGIGTDQWPAG
;
A
#
# COMPACT_ATOMS: atom_id res chain seq x y z
N MET A 1 -20.16 15.96 14.62
CA MET A 1 -19.45 15.96 13.32
C MET A 1 -19.99 14.82 12.48
N GLN A 2 -20.27 15.05 11.20
CA GLN A 2 -20.83 14.02 10.30
C GLN A 2 -19.73 13.03 9.92
N ILE A 3 -19.94 11.73 10.14
CA ILE A 3 -18.98 10.66 9.77
C ILE A 3 -18.99 10.49 8.24
N GLY A 4 -17.81 10.36 7.64
CA GLY A 4 -17.66 10.06 6.22
C GLY A 4 -16.26 10.37 5.67
N PRO A 5 -15.94 9.86 4.47
CA PRO A 5 -14.62 10.06 3.88
C PRO A 5 -14.33 11.55 3.64
N ARG A 6 -13.08 11.95 3.75
CA ARG A 6 -12.61 13.35 3.68
C ARG A 6 -11.87 13.61 2.39
N GLU A 7 -12.12 14.77 1.78
CA GLU A 7 -11.32 15.25 0.65
C GLU A 7 -10.41 16.39 1.08
N ILE A 8 -9.11 16.19 0.95
CA ILE A 8 -8.09 17.19 1.22
C ILE A 8 -7.38 17.63 -0.05
N THR A 9 -6.90 18.87 -0.06
CA THR A 9 -6.00 19.36 -1.10
C THR A 9 -4.57 19.41 -0.56
N THR A 10 -3.62 18.85 -1.31
CA THR A 10 -2.19 18.83 -0.98
C THR A 10 -1.41 19.50 -2.10
N PRO A 11 -0.67 20.60 -1.82
CA PRO A 11 0.19 21.22 -2.80
C PRO A 11 1.41 20.33 -3.08
N PHE A 12 1.96 20.42 -4.29
CA PHE A 12 3.21 19.73 -4.64
C PHE A 12 4.10 20.60 -5.51
N ARG A 13 5.41 20.35 -5.44
CA ARG A 13 6.39 20.89 -6.39
C ARG A 13 6.41 20.02 -7.66
N PRO A 14 6.16 20.60 -8.85
CA PRO A 14 6.27 19.86 -10.11
C PRO A 14 7.64 19.19 -10.28
N ILE A 15 7.65 17.97 -10.82
CA ILE A 15 8.88 17.25 -11.13
C ILE A 15 9.52 17.92 -12.35
N PRO A 16 10.81 18.32 -12.30
CA PRO A 16 11.46 19.07 -13.37
C PRO A 16 11.93 18.16 -14.53
N LEU A 17 11.06 17.24 -14.96
CA LEU A 17 11.34 16.32 -16.06
C LEU A 17 10.31 16.51 -17.16
N ASP A 18 10.82 16.66 -18.38
CA ASP A 18 9.99 16.64 -19.59
C ASP A 18 9.74 15.20 -20.02
N VAL A 19 8.47 14.86 -20.25
CA VAL A 19 8.11 13.56 -20.82
C VAL A 19 8.54 13.56 -22.30
N PRO A 20 9.41 12.63 -22.74
CA PRO A 20 9.86 12.58 -24.12
C PRO A 20 8.71 12.46 -25.12
N GLU A 21 8.90 13.01 -26.32
CA GLU A 21 7.91 12.94 -27.40
C GLU A 21 7.51 11.47 -27.70
N GLY A 22 6.21 11.21 -27.75
CA GLY A 22 5.66 9.88 -28.01
C GLY A 22 5.49 8.98 -26.79
N MET A 23 5.92 9.42 -25.59
CA MET A 23 5.77 8.66 -24.34
C MET A 23 4.59 9.19 -23.51
N LYS A 24 3.85 8.30 -22.85
CA LYS A 24 2.86 8.74 -21.85
C LYS A 24 3.56 9.01 -20.51
N PRO A 25 3.05 9.94 -19.68
CA PRO A 25 3.66 10.26 -18.38
C PRO A 25 3.86 9.04 -17.47
N ASN A 26 2.88 8.13 -17.40
CA ASN A 26 2.96 6.92 -16.59
C ASN A 26 4.02 5.91 -17.08
N GLU A 27 4.33 5.89 -18.37
CA GLU A 27 5.42 5.09 -18.92
C GLU A 27 6.76 5.73 -18.54
N PHE A 28 6.89 7.05 -18.71
CA PHE A 28 8.11 7.78 -18.41
C PHE A 28 8.51 7.72 -16.93
N PHE A 29 7.55 7.92 -16.03
CA PHE A 29 7.83 7.87 -14.59
C PHE A 29 8.12 6.45 -14.07
N ASN A 30 8.02 5.39 -14.91
CA ASN A 30 8.52 4.04 -14.60
C ASN A 30 9.99 3.82 -14.98
N SER A 31 10.58 4.78 -15.70
CA SER A 31 11.89 4.62 -16.31
C SER A 31 13.01 4.73 -15.28
N THR A 32 14.19 4.25 -15.69
CA THR A 32 15.44 4.47 -14.94
C THR A 32 15.76 5.97 -14.83
N GLU A 33 15.33 6.80 -15.78
CA GLU A 33 15.53 8.25 -15.74
C GLU A 33 14.79 8.90 -14.57
N ASN A 34 13.51 8.57 -14.37
CA ASN A 34 12.77 9.05 -13.20
C ASN A 34 13.38 8.57 -11.88
N LEU A 35 13.90 7.34 -11.82
CA LEU A 35 14.56 6.85 -10.61
C LEU A 35 15.91 7.50 -10.36
N ASN A 36 16.64 7.85 -11.42
CA ASN A 36 17.85 8.65 -11.29
C ASN A 36 17.50 10.04 -10.75
N ASP A 37 16.49 10.72 -11.30
CA ASP A 37 16.01 12.00 -10.76
C ASP A 37 15.61 11.88 -9.28
N LEU A 38 14.86 10.83 -8.94
CA LEU A 38 14.44 10.55 -7.57
C LEU A 38 15.61 10.45 -6.61
N VAL A 39 16.68 9.74 -6.98
CA VAL A 39 17.91 9.61 -6.18
C VAL A 39 18.58 10.97 -5.99
N HIS A 40 18.75 11.76 -7.05
CA HIS A 40 19.56 12.98 -7.00
C HIS A 40 18.80 14.19 -6.41
N ASN A 41 17.49 14.27 -6.58
CA ASN A 41 16.69 15.43 -6.17
C ASN A 41 15.86 15.18 -4.90
N ASN A 42 15.60 13.91 -4.57
CA ASN A 42 14.71 13.55 -3.47
C ASN A 42 15.26 12.42 -2.60
N GLY A 43 16.44 11.86 -2.92
CA GLY A 43 17.05 10.77 -2.19
C GLY A 43 17.47 11.21 -0.79
N LEU A 44 17.14 10.38 0.19
CA LEU A 44 17.51 10.59 1.59
C LEU A 44 18.60 9.59 2.00
N LEU A 45 18.45 8.32 1.65
CA LEU A 45 19.40 7.26 2.02
C LEU A 45 19.36 6.12 1.00
N THR A 46 20.52 5.52 0.73
CA THR A 46 20.67 4.30 -0.09
C THR A 46 21.47 3.24 0.66
N ASN A 47 21.34 1.98 0.25
CA ASN A 47 22.16 0.90 0.81
C ASN A 47 22.55 -0.17 -0.23
N PRO A 48 23.47 -1.10 0.11
CA PRO A 48 23.92 -2.16 -0.80
C PRO A 48 22.81 -3.10 -1.27
N GLU A 49 21.72 -3.22 -0.51
CA GLU A 49 20.53 -4.00 -0.87
C GLU A 49 19.67 -3.32 -1.94
N ASN A 50 20.06 -2.12 -2.42
CA ASN A 50 19.33 -1.28 -3.37
C ASN A 50 18.01 -0.74 -2.82
N LEU A 51 17.93 -0.49 -1.50
CA LEU A 51 16.81 0.22 -0.90
C LEU A 51 17.08 1.71 -0.92
N LEU A 52 16.14 2.46 -1.48
CA LEU A 52 16.20 3.91 -1.54
C LEU A 52 15.09 4.48 -0.65
N LEU A 53 15.47 5.22 0.38
CA LEU A 53 14.58 6.13 1.10
C LEU A 53 14.55 7.47 0.37
N TYR A 54 13.37 8.02 0.09
CA TYR A 54 13.25 9.27 -0.64
C TYR A 54 12.02 10.10 -0.22
N ARG A 55 12.18 11.42 -0.24
CA ARG A 55 11.08 12.38 -0.07
C ARG A 55 10.13 12.30 -1.26
N LYS A 56 8.81 12.28 -1.03
CA LYS A 56 7.85 12.30 -2.13
C LYS A 56 7.59 13.73 -2.61
N ALA A 57 8.00 14.04 -3.83
CA ALA A 57 7.63 15.29 -4.50
C ALA A 57 6.11 15.36 -4.74
N LEU A 58 5.52 14.26 -5.22
CA LEU A 58 4.06 14.08 -5.37
C LEU A 58 3.47 13.40 -4.13
N GLY A 59 3.47 14.11 -3.00
CA GLY A 59 2.98 13.61 -1.71
C GLY A 59 1.46 13.44 -1.62
N HIS A 60 1.03 12.69 -0.61
CA HIS A 60 -0.31 12.63 -0.05
C HIS A 60 -0.47 13.58 1.14
N SER A 61 0.64 13.90 1.84
CA SER A 61 0.67 14.81 2.98
C SER A 61 1.88 15.73 2.90
N VAL A 62 1.77 16.91 3.51
CA VAL A 62 2.89 17.84 3.74
C VAL A 62 3.41 17.78 5.18
N GLU A 63 2.76 17.03 6.08
CA GLU A 63 3.17 16.93 7.49
C GLU A 63 4.31 15.93 7.68
N PHE A 64 4.17 14.75 7.07
CA PHE A 64 5.20 13.73 6.93
C PHE A 64 4.82 12.85 5.73
N ASP A 65 5.68 12.72 4.73
CA ASP A 65 5.47 11.82 3.59
C ASP A 65 6.79 11.40 2.93
N THR A 66 7.06 10.10 2.97
CA THR A 66 8.28 9.49 2.41
C THR A 66 8.00 8.06 1.96
N SER A 67 8.93 7.52 1.16
CA SER A 67 8.83 6.16 0.66
C SER A 67 10.17 5.44 0.69
N ILE A 68 10.10 4.12 0.87
CA ILE A 68 11.23 3.21 0.61
C ILE A 68 10.88 2.40 -0.62
N ILE A 69 11.78 2.36 -1.61
CA ILE A 69 11.61 1.57 -2.83
C ILE A 69 12.74 0.57 -3.01
N TYR A 70 12.40 -0.63 -3.50
CA TYR A 70 13.40 -1.61 -3.96
C TYR A 70 13.88 -1.18 -5.34
N ASN A 71 14.94 -0.38 -5.40
CA ASN A 71 15.43 0.16 -6.66
C ASN A 71 16.24 -0.88 -7.43
N THR A 72 15.56 -1.79 -8.11
CA THR A 72 16.20 -2.76 -9.00
C THR A 72 16.39 -2.24 -10.43
N SER A 73 16.26 -0.93 -10.66
CA SER A 73 16.20 -0.37 -12.03
C SER A 73 17.50 -0.51 -12.81
N GLN A 74 18.63 -0.54 -12.11
CA GLN A 74 19.96 -0.69 -12.70
C GLN A 74 20.43 -2.15 -12.77
N THR A 75 19.81 -3.06 -12.02
CA THR A 75 20.19 -4.49 -11.93
C THR A 75 19.23 -5.41 -12.67
N ILE A 76 17.96 -5.01 -12.81
CA ILE A 76 16.92 -5.73 -13.54
C ILE A 76 16.34 -4.79 -14.59
N LEU A 77 16.85 -4.93 -15.82
CA LEU A 77 16.43 -4.12 -16.98
C LEU A 77 15.06 -4.56 -17.53
N ASP A 78 14.69 -5.83 -17.36
CA ASP A 78 13.33 -6.31 -17.67
C ASP A 78 12.34 -5.77 -16.63
N PRO A 79 11.46 -4.82 -16.99
CA PRO A 79 10.50 -4.26 -16.04
C PRO A 79 9.45 -5.26 -15.55
N LEU A 80 9.23 -6.37 -16.26
CA LEU A 80 8.32 -7.45 -15.83
C LEU A 80 9.01 -8.46 -14.91
N GLY A 81 10.34 -8.54 -14.95
CA GLY A 81 11.15 -9.38 -14.07
C GLY A 81 11.44 -8.76 -12.70
N ARG A 82 11.05 -7.49 -12.48
CA ARG A 82 11.29 -6.79 -11.20
C ARG A 82 10.37 -7.33 -10.10
N PRO A 83 10.87 -7.49 -8.86
CA PRO A 83 10.03 -7.82 -7.72
C PRO A 83 8.95 -6.75 -7.51
N VAL A 84 7.69 -7.16 -7.61
CA VAL A 84 6.51 -6.32 -7.34
C VAL A 84 5.81 -6.75 -6.06
N ARG A 85 6.28 -7.79 -5.38
CA ARG A 85 5.73 -8.31 -4.11
C ARG A 85 6.84 -8.65 -3.13
N ARG A 86 6.60 -8.48 -1.84
CA ARG A 86 7.54 -8.87 -0.78
C ARG A 86 7.90 -10.35 -0.76
N THR A 87 7.02 -11.23 -1.21
CA THR A 87 7.33 -12.66 -1.39
C THR A 87 8.36 -12.95 -2.49
N GLN A 88 8.66 -11.98 -3.36
CA GLN A 88 9.66 -12.07 -4.42
C GLN A 88 10.99 -11.41 -4.03
N VAL A 89 11.02 -10.68 -2.90
CA VAL A 89 12.21 -9.97 -2.44
C VAL A 89 13.16 -10.98 -1.77
N PRO A 90 14.47 -10.96 -2.11
CA PRO A 90 15.46 -11.82 -1.46
C PRO A 90 15.47 -11.62 0.06
N GLU A 91 15.70 -12.70 0.81
CA GLU A 91 15.58 -12.67 2.28
C GLU A 91 16.51 -11.64 2.94
N GLN A 92 17.74 -11.48 2.43
CA GLN A 92 18.68 -10.46 2.91
C GLN A 92 18.14 -9.03 2.74
N VAL A 93 17.53 -8.74 1.59
CA VAL A 93 16.93 -7.43 1.29
C VAL A 93 15.71 -7.23 2.19
N LYS A 94 14.89 -8.27 2.37
CA LYS A 94 13.71 -8.24 3.22
C LYS A 94 14.05 -7.96 4.68
N HIS A 95 15.15 -8.51 5.17
CA HIS A 95 15.64 -8.25 6.54
C HIS A 95 15.97 -6.77 6.75
N VAL A 96 16.74 -6.15 5.85
CA VAL A 96 17.05 -4.71 5.92
C VAL A 96 15.78 -3.87 5.74
N TRP A 97 14.91 -4.26 4.80
CA TRP A 97 13.61 -3.61 4.57
C TRP A 97 12.75 -3.57 5.83
N ASN A 98 12.62 -4.68 6.55
CA ASN A 98 11.88 -4.77 7.82
C ASN A 98 12.43 -3.78 8.85
N ARG A 99 13.76 -3.73 9.00
CA ARG A 99 14.43 -2.81 9.94
C ARG A 99 14.18 -1.34 9.58
N MET A 100 14.28 -0.98 8.30
CA MET A 100 13.97 0.39 7.86
C MET A 100 12.50 0.77 8.13
N ASN A 101 11.56 -0.16 7.88
CA ASN A 101 10.14 0.05 8.18
C ASN A 101 9.88 0.22 9.67
N GLN A 102 10.48 -0.64 10.49
CA GLN A 102 10.40 -0.55 11.94
C GLN A 102 10.88 0.82 12.44
N ILE A 103 12.02 1.33 11.94
CA ILE A 103 12.54 2.63 12.36
C ILE A 103 11.63 3.79 11.92
N LEU A 104 11.17 3.79 10.66
CA LEU A 104 10.26 4.85 10.18
C LEU A 104 8.94 4.87 10.93
N LEU A 105 8.32 3.71 11.09
CA LEU A 105 7.03 3.63 11.79
C LEU A 105 7.21 3.96 13.27
N GLY A 106 8.29 3.52 13.90
CA GLY A 106 8.65 3.92 15.27
C GLY A 106 8.83 5.43 15.40
N TYR A 107 9.57 6.04 14.48
CA TYR A 107 9.76 7.50 14.43
C TYR A 107 8.43 8.25 14.33
N MET A 108 7.54 7.84 13.42
CA MET A 108 6.24 8.47 13.27
C MET A 108 5.40 8.34 14.55
N LEU A 109 5.41 7.19 15.21
CA LEU A 109 4.64 7.00 16.44
C LEU A 109 5.20 7.79 17.62
N GLU A 110 6.52 8.00 17.66
CA GLU A 110 7.18 8.85 18.66
C GLU A 110 6.87 10.33 18.45
N GLN A 111 6.94 10.83 17.21
CA GLN A 111 6.68 12.23 16.89
C GLN A 111 5.20 12.60 16.92
N TYR A 112 4.33 11.61 16.69
CA TYR A 112 2.89 11.79 16.64
C TYR A 112 2.20 10.82 17.59
N PRO A 113 2.38 10.91 18.92
CA PRO A 113 1.90 9.89 19.86
C PRO A 113 0.38 9.88 20.02
N ASP A 114 -0.28 11.02 19.81
CA ASP A 114 -1.70 11.21 20.07
C ASP A 114 -2.56 10.91 18.83
N PRO A 115 -3.42 9.86 18.86
CA PRO A 115 -4.34 9.56 17.76
C PRO A 115 -5.39 10.66 17.53
N GLU A 116 -5.68 11.52 18.51
CA GLU A 116 -6.59 12.65 18.32
C GLU A 116 -5.98 13.79 17.51
N GLN A 117 -4.64 13.85 17.41
CA GLN A 117 -3.92 14.90 16.70
C GLN A 117 -3.45 14.46 15.30
N ALA A 118 -3.14 13.18 15.13
CA ALA A 118 -2.51 12.71 13.91
C ALA A 118 -2.95 11.28 13.53
N LEU A 119 -3.31 11.11 12.26
CA LEU A 119 -3.52 9.81 11.64
C LEU A 119 -2.21 9.32 11.01
N VAL A 120 -1.69 8.21 11.51
CA VAL A 120 -0.44 7.58 11.10
C VAL A 120 -0.72 6.38 10.19
N LEU A 121 -0.03 6.31 9.05
CA LEU A 121 -0.09 5.17 8.14
C LEU A 121 1.28 4.81 7.56
N ALA A 122 1.55 3.52 7.53
CA ALA A 122 2.54 2.89 6.65
C ALA A 122 1.84 1.91 5.70
N GLY A 123 2.31 1.79 4.46
CA GLY A 123 1.70 0.90 3.49
C GLY A 123 2.66 0.35 2.48
N GLU A 124 2.71 -0.97 2.35
CA GLU A 124 3.40 -1.66 1.26
C GLU A 124 2.47 -1.80 0.06
N ALA A 125 3.01 -1.56 -1.13
CA ALA A 125 2.24 -1.59 -2.35
C ALA A 125 2.88 -2.45 -3.42
N SER A 126 2.06 -3.36 -3.95
CA SER A 126 2.36 -4.21 -5.09
C SER A 126 1.56 -3.77 -6.31
N LEU A 127 2.09 -4.07 -7.49
CA LEU A 127 1.43 -3.82 -8.76
C LEU A 127 1.16 -5.12 -9.52
N ASP A 128 0.01 -5.15 -10.18
CA ASP A 128 -0.34 -6.18 -11.15
C ASP A 128 0.55 -5.98 -12.40
N ALA A 129 1.46 -6.92 -12.64
CA ALA A 129 2.37 -6.90 -13.79
C ALA A 129 1.65 -6.98 -15.15
N THR A 130 0.41 -7.50 -15.17
CA THR A 130 -0.41 -7.69 -16.37
C THR A 130 -1.32 -6.51 -16.69
N TRP A 131 -1.42 -5.51 -15.80
CA TRP A 131 -2.26 -4.34 -16.05
C TRP A 131 -1.58 -3.39 -17.06
N PRO A 132 -2.24 -2.99 -18.17
CA PRO A 132 -1.70 -1.99 -19.09
C PRO A 132 -1.14 -0.76 -18.38
N LEU A 133 0.14 -0.44 -18.65
CA LEU A 133 0.83 0.74 -18.10
C LEU A 133 0.03 2.03 -18.32
N THR A 134 -0.77 2.06 -19.39
CA THR A 134 -1.49 3.24 -19.84
C THR A 134 -2.89 3.39 -19.22
N SER A 135 -3.33 2.46 -18.38
CA SER A 135 -4.63 2.56 -17.71
C SER A 135 -4.64 3.65 -16.65
N PRO A 136 -5.75 4.41 -16.51
CA PRO A 136 -5.92 5.36 -15.42
C PRO A 136 -5.76 4.69 -14.05
N GLY A 137 -5.02 5.32 -13.12
CA GLY A 137 -4.83 4.82 -11.76
C GLY A 137 -3.74 3.76 -11.59
N VAL A 138 -3.02 3.38 -12.66
CA VAL A 138 -1.79 2.57 -12.58
C VAL A 138 -0.64 3.45 -12.10
N PRO A 139 -0.02 3.17 -10.94
CA PRO A 139 1.15 3.88 -10.48
C PRO A 139 2.28 3.75 -11.49
N SER A 140 3.00 4.85 -11.69
CA SER A 140 4.08 4.93 -12.66
C SER A 140 5.23 3.99 -12.36
N ILE A 141 5.50 3.62 -11.11
CA ILE A 141 6.69 2.83 -10.76
C ILE A 141 6.34 1.36 -10.46
N ARG A 142 6.73 0.44 -11.36
CA ARG A 142 6.58 -1.02 -11.25
C ARG A 142 7.65 -1.67 -10.35
N MET A 143 7.78 -1.17 -9.14
CA MET A 143 8.64 -1.76 -8.11
C MET A 143 7.90 -1.81 -6.79
N LEU A 144 8.22 -2.81 -5.97
CA LEU A 144 7.75 -2.84 -4.60
C LEU A 144 8.24 -1.59 -3.86
N HIS A 145 7.34 -0.91 -3.18
CA HIS A 145 7.69 0.23 -2.35
C HIS A 145 6.69 0.45 -1.22
N ASN A 146 7.20 1.04 -0.15
CA ASN A 146 6.44 1.38 1.04
C ASN A 146 6.20 2.87 1.09
N HIS A 147 5.06 3.27 1.64
CA HIS A 147 4.62 4.64 1.82
C HIS A 147 4.48 4.88 3.31
N PHE A 148 4.99 6.01 3.80
CA PHE A 148 4.91 6.41 5.20
C PHE A 148 4.38 7.82 5.24
N MET A 149 3.24 8.02 5.89
CA MET A 149 2.59 9.31 5.91
C MET A 149 1.83 9.59 7.19
N VAL A 150 1.73 10.88 7.51
CA VAL A 150 0.96 11.39 8.65
C VAL A 150 0.00 12.47 8.16
N PHE A 151 -1.26 12.41 8.59
CA PHE A 151 -2.24 13.45 8.35
C PHE A 151 -2.61 14.14 9.67
N PRO A 152 -2.53 15.48 9.76
CA PRO A 152 -3.09 16.21 10.88
C PRO A 152 -4.61 15.95 10.98
N MET A 153 -5.08 15.51 12.14
CA MET A 153 -6.51 15.23 12.34
C MET A 153 -7.36 16.49 12.26
N GLU A 154 -6.83 17.66 12.64
CA GLU A 154 -7.51 18.95 12.45
C GLU A 154 -7.83 19.20 10.97
N GLN A 155 -6.83 19.04 10.09
CA GLN A 155 -7.04 19.15 8.64
C GLN A 155 -8.11 18.19 8.13
N LEU A 156 -8.13 16.94 8.63
CA LEU A 156 -9.14 15.96 8.23
C LEU A 156 -10.53 16.29 8.78
N ARG A 157 -10.64 16.90 9.96
CA ARG A 157 -11.92 17.33 10.56
C ARG A 157 -12.52 18.52 9.83
N ASP A 158 -11.66 19.44 9.37
CA ASP A 158 -12.06 20.65 8.64
C ASP A 158 -12.31 20.39 7.14
N ALA A 159 -11.85 19.25 6.63
CA ALA A 159 -12.03 18.84 5.25
C ALA A 159 -13.50 18.56 4.90
N GLU A 160 -13.87 18.90 3.67
CA GLU A 160 -15.18 18.54 3.12
C GLU A 160 -15.33 17.01 3.01
N LEU A 161 -16.59 16.57 3.01
CA LEU A 161 -16.89 15.18 2.69
C LEU A 161 -16.51 14.90 1.24
N ALA A 162 -15.77 13.81 1.02
CA ALA A 162 -15.50 13.32 -0.31
C ALA A 162 -16.79 12.90 -1.01
N ASN A 163 -16.80 13.01 -2.34
CA ASN A 163 -17.89 12.51 -3.17
C ASN A 163 -18.11 11.00 -2.92
N PRO A 164 -19.29 10.54 -2.44
CA PRO A 164 -19.55 9.12 -2.20
C PRO A 164 -19.44 8.23 -3.45
N ARG A 165 -19.51 8.82 -4.64
CA ARG A 165 -19.33 8.14 -5.94
C ARG A 165 -17.90 8.23 -6.45
N ASN A 166 -16.94 8.67 -5.64
CA ASN A 166 -15.54 8.64 -6.04
C ASN A 166 -15.16 7.17 -6.33
N PRO A 167 -14.72 6.83 -7.55
CA PRO A 167 -14.43 5.45 -7.92
C PRO A 167 -13.40 4.80 -6.98
N ASN A 168 -12.52 5.61 -6.40
CA ASN A 168 -11.50 5.15 -5.46
C ASN A 168 -12.06 4.78 -4.08
N LEU A 169 -13.30 5.17 -3.73
CA LEU A 169 -14.00 4.71 -2.52
C LEU A 169 -14.79 3.42 -2.76
N THR A 170 -15.18 3.16 -4.00
CA THR A 170 -16.08 2.05 -4.37
C THR A 170 -15.34 0.80 -4.86
N ASP A 171 -14.11 0.95 -5.35
CA ASP A 171 -13.38 -0.10 -6.09
C ASP A 171 -12.80 -1.24 -5.24
N GLY A 172 -12.84 -1.20 -3.90
CA GLY A 172 -12.13 -2.24 -3.11
C GLY A 172 -12.79 -2.79 -1.86
N GLY A 173 -14.12 -2.71 -1.77
CA GLY A 173 -14.79 -3.55 -0.78
C GLY A 173 -16.18 -3.15 -0.38
N GLN A 174 -16.66 -1.95 -0.67
CA GLN A 174 -17.94 -1.50 -0.09
C GLN A 174 -19.14 -1.79 -1.00
N HIS A 175 -18.89 -1.92 -2.29
CA HIS A 175 -19.88 -2.27 -3.31
C HIS A 175 -19.35 -3.32 -4.29
N SER A 176 -18.33 -4.08 -3.88
CA SER A 176 -17.76 -5.13 -4.71
C SER A 176 -18.53 -6.43 -4.51
N LEU A 177 -18.62 -7.22 -5.58
CA LEU A 177 -19.13 -8.59 -5.52
C LEU A 177 -18.43 -9.43 -4.43
N PHE A 178 -17.19 -9.07 -4.06
CA PHE A 178 -16.44 -9.73 -2.99
C PHE A 178 -17.07 -9.52 -1.61
N GLN A 179 -17.43 -8.29 -1.24
CA GLN A 179 -18.02 -8.06 0.08
C GLN A 179 -19.46 -8.58 0.16
N GLU A 180 -20.21 -8.52 -0.93
CA GLU A 180 -21.60 -8.98 -0.95
C GLU A 180 -21.71 -10.51 -0.86
N TYR A 181 -20.80 -11.26 -1.51
CA TYR A 181 -20.94 -12.71 -1.65
C TYR A 181 -19.80 -13.54 -1.05
N MET A 182 -18.65 -12.95 -0.75
CA MET A 182 -17.46 -13.71 -0.35
C MET A 182 -16.88 -13.29 1.01
N HIS A 183 -17.50 -12.36 1.73
CA HIS A 183 -17.03 -11.93 3.06
C HIS A 183 -16.82 -13.12 4.02
N GLU A 184 -17.78 -14.04 4.12
CA GLU A 184 -17.71 -15.15 5.06
C GLU A 184 -16.61 -16.17 4.70
N VAL A 185 -16.55 -16.60 3.43
CA VAL A 185 -15.49 -17.51 2.96
C VAL A 185 -14.11 -16.86 3.02
N TYR A 186 -14.01 -15.55 2.80
CA TYR A 186 -12.77 -14.80 2.94
C TYR A 186 -12.29 -14.79 4.39
N GLY A 187 -13.16 -14.43 5.35
CA GLY A 187 -12.82 -14.49 6.77
C GLY A 187 -12.41 -15.89 7.21
N ARG A 188 -13.24 -16.91 6.89
CA ARG A 188 -12.96 -18.32 7.22
C ARG A 188 -11.61 -18.80 6.67
N PHE A 189 -11.28 -18.42 5.44
CA PHE A 189 -9.99 -18.81 4.85
C PHE A 189 -8.81 -18.26 5.64
N PHE A 190 -8.83 -17.00 6.04
CA PHE A 190 -7.75 -16.43 6.83
C PHE A 190 -7.70 -17.04 8.24
N ASP A 191 -8.85 -17.27 8.88
CA ASP A 191 -8.93 -17.88 10.21
C ASP A 191 -8.40 -19.33 10.23
N GLU A 192 -8.64 -20.10 9.16
CA GLU A 192 -8.19 -21.51 9.06
C GLU A 192 -6.79 -21.66 8.45
N ALA A 193 -6.33 -20.70 7.63
CA ALA A 193 -5.03 -20.75 6.98
C ALA A 193 -3.92 -20.14 7.82
N LEU A 194 -4.23 -19.11 8.62
CA LEU A 194 -3.22 -18.33 9.31
C LEU A 194 -3.21 -18.65 10.82
N ASP A 195 -2.07 -19.15 11.29
CA ASP A 195 -1.77 -19.30 12.71
C ASP A 195 -0.97 -18.08 13.20
N LEU A 196 -1.69 -17.02 13.58
CA LEU A 196 -1.14 -15.73 13.97
C LEU A 196 -1.14 -15.57 15.50
N GLU A 197 -0.01 -15.18 16.08
CA GLU A 197 0.11 -14.93 17.53
C GLU A 197 0.18 -13.44 17.88
N ILE A 198 0.82 -12.62 17.03
CA ILE A 198 0.95 -11.17 17.23
C ILE A 198 -0.21 -10.43 16.55
N LEU A 199 -0.61 -10.86 15.35
CA LEU A 199 -1.69 -10.25 14.57
C LEU A 199 -3.04 -10.85 14.94
N GLU A 200 -3.77 -10.17 15.81
CA GLU A 200 -5.07 -10.62 16.31
C GLU A 200 -6.22 -10.13 15.43
N PRO A 201 -7.11 -11.02 14.92
CA PRO A 201 -8.27 -10.61 14.15
C PRO A 201 -9.13 -9.55 14.86
N ALA A 202 -9.39 -8.44 14.16
CA ALA A 202 -10.12 -7.30 14.70
C ALA A 202 -11.59 -7.32 14.31
N LYS A 203 -12.48 -6.96 15.24
CA LYS A 203 -13.89 -6.73 14.92
C LYS A 203 -14.06 -5.47 14.07
N PRO A 204 -15.05 -5.39 13.17
CA PRO A 204 -15.23 -4.24 12.27
C PRO A 204 -15.34 -2.87 12.97
N HIS A 205 -15.84 -2.81 14.20
CA HIS A 205 -15.92 -1.55 14.95
C HIS A 205 -14.58 -1.10 15.51
N ALA A 206 -13.66 -2.04 15.81
CA ALA A 206 -12.35 -1.74 16.39
C ALA A 206 -11.33 -1.31 15.32
N SER A 207 -11.56 -1.64 14.05
CA SER A 207 -10.69 -1.25 12.95
C SER A 207 -11.02 0.13 12.36
N ARG A 208 -12.26 0.60 12.48
CA ARG A 208 -12.67 1.86 11.84
C ARG A 208 -12.08 3.09 12.51
N ILE A 209 -11.64 4.03 11.69
CA ILE A 209 -11.42 5.43 12.08
C ILE A 209 -12.79 6.08 12.23
N GLY A 210 -13.11 6.61 13.40
CA GLY A 210 -14.42 7.17 13.71
C GLY A 210 -14.76 8.40 12.89
N LEU A 211 -13.76 9.18 12.46
CA LEU A 211 -13.94 10.34 11.59
C LEU A 211 -14.48 9.96 10.20
N THR A 212 -13.90 8.91 9.60
CA THR A 212 -14.17 8.55 8.20
C THR A 212 -15.13 7.37 8.06
N GLY A 213 -15.15 6.49 9.06
CA GLY A 213 -15.88 5.23 9.05
C GLY A 213 -15.16 4.10 8.31
N TYR A 214 -13.87 4.25 7.98
CA TYR A 214 -13.06 3.30 7.21
C TYR A 214 -11.94 2.65 8.06
N PRO A 215 -11.47 1.43 7.73
CA PRO A 215 -11.92 0.57 6.63
C PRO A 215 -13.27 -0.09 6.90
N GLN A 216 -13.97 -0.52 5.85
CA GLN A 216 -15.23 -1.27 5.97
C GLN A 216 -15.14 -2.57 5.16
N GLY A 217 -15.60 -3.68 5.74
CA GLY A 217 -15.73 -4.96 5.05
C GLY A 217 -14.41 -5.69 4.75
N LEU A 218 -13.27 -5.13 5.16
CA LEU A 218 -11.96 -5.73 5.00
C LEU A 218 -11.49 -6.39 6.29
N PRO A 219 -10.80 -7.53 6.21
CA PRO A 219 -10.21 -8.15 7.38
C PRO A 219 -9.11 -7.25 7.91
N CYS A 220 -9.08 -7.12 9.23
CA CYS A 220 -8.13 -6.29 9.94
C CYS A 220 -7.55 -7.11 11.10
N TRP A 221 -6.31 -6.82 11.47
CA TRP A 221 -5.64 -7.46 12.60
C TRP A 221 -5.00 -6.40 13.49
N ILE A 222 -5.33 -6.40 14.77
CA ILE A 222 -4.66 -5.56 15.77
C ILE A 222 -3.29 -6.17 16.08
N ILE A 223 -2.26 -5.32 16.10
CA ILE A 223 -0.90 -5.72 16.48
C ILE A 223 -0.83 -5.78 18.01
N ARG A 224 -0.83 -6.99 18.58
CA ARG A 224 -0.63 -7.21 20.02
C ARG A 224 0.75 -6.67 20.43
N GLY A 225 0.78 -5.85 21.48
CA GLY A 225 2.00 -5.17 21.93
C GLY A 225 2.34 -3.88 21.15
N GLY A 226 1.49 -3.46 20.22
CA GLY A 226 1.58 -2.18 19.52
C GLY A 226 2.94 -1.96 18.86
N ALA A 227 3.51 -0.76 19.04
CA ALA A 227 4.78 -0.36 18.44
C ALA A 227 5.97 -1.27 18.84
N THR A 228 5.94 -1.88 20.04
CA THR A 228 7.02 -2.75 20.50
C THR A 228 7.11 -4.04 19.66
N ALA A 229 5.97 -4.57 19.20
CA ALA A 229 5.93 -5.78 18.38
C ALA A 229 6.61 -5.62 17.02
N LEU A 230 6.75 -4.39 16.51
CA LEU A 230 7.48 -4.11 15.27
C LEU A 230 8.97 -4.51 15.35
N LYS A 231 9.52 -4.59 16.56
CA LYS A 231 10.89 -5.04 16.84
C LYS A 231 11.02 -6.57 16.85
N ASP A 232 9.91 -7.30 16.88
CA ASP A 232 9.89 -8.76 16.84
C ASP A 232 9.86 -9.24 15.38
N ILE A 233 10.79 -10.12 15.02
CA ILE A 233 10.81 -10.72 13.69
C ILE A 233 9.54 -11.54 13.39
N ARG A 234 8.87 -12.06 14.43
CA ARG A 234 7.62 -12.78 14.29
C ARG A 234 6.52 -11.92 13.68
N PHE A 235 6.44 -10.64 14.06
CA PHE A 235 5.46 -9.72 13.46
C PHE A 235 5.63 -9.67 11.95
N TRP A 236 6.87 -9.52 11.47
CA TRP A 236 7.15 -9.46 10.03
C TRP A 236 6.88 -10.78 9.31
N LYS A 237 7.06 -11.93 9.98
CA LYS A 237 6.67 -13.24 9.44
C LYS A 237 5.16 -13.35 9.30
N GLU A 238 4.40 -12.90 10.30
CA GLU A 238 2.94 -12.90 10.28
C GLU A 238 2.38 -11.89 9.24
N TYR A 239 3.05 -10.76 9.08
CA TYR A 239 2.77 -9.80 8.01
C TYR A 239 2.93 -10.45 6.63
N ASP A 240 4.00 -11.22 6.40
CA ASP A 240 4.19 -12.02 5.18
C ASP A 240 3.12 -13.12 5.01
N LEU A 241 2.63 -13.73 6.10
CA LEU A 241 1.59 -14.77 6.05
C LEU A 241 0.25 -14.22 5.54
N ILE A 242 -0.14 -13.01 5.97
CA ILE A 242 -1.34 -12.32 5.45
C ILE A 242 -1.24 -12.15 3.93
N LEU A 243 -0.08 -11.70 3.44
CA LEU A 243 0.13 -11.57 2.00
C LEU A 243 0.04 -12.92 1.28
N LYS A 244 0.65 -13.98 1.81
CA LYS A 244 0.56 -15.33 1.22
C LYS A 244 -0.88 -15.82 1.13
N GLY A 245 -1.67 -15.64 2.19
CA GLY A 245 -3.08 -16.01 2.21
C GLY A 245 -3.88 -15.22 1.18
N PHE A 246 -3.65 -13.91 1.11
CA PHE A 246 -4.25 -13.04 0.10
C PHE A 246 -3.93 -13.53 -1.33
N LEU A 247 -2.67 -13.87 -1.61
CA LEU A 247 -2.27 -14.36 -2.93
C LEU A 247 -2.97 -15.68 -3.28
N ASP A 248 -3.05 -16.63 -2.35
CA ASP A 248 -3.72 -17.91 -2.59
C ASP A 248 -5.22 -17.74 -2.84
N PHE A 249 -5.89 -16.88 -2.04
CA PHE A 249 -7.30 -16.58 -2.21
C PHE A 249 -7.58 -16.02 -3.60
N TYR A 250 -6.90 -14.95 -4.00
CA TYR A 250 -7.16 -14.29 -5.28
C TYR A 250 -6.67 -15.09 -6.49
N ARG A 251 -5.54 -15.81 -6.41
CA ARG A 251 -5.10 -16.70 -7.50
C ARG A 251 -6.09 -17.83 -7.73
N THR A 252 -6.64 -18.40 -6.65
CA THR A 252 -7.68 -19.44 -6.73
C THR A 252 -8.97 -18.86 -7.27
N PHE A 253 -9.38 -17.67 -6.85
CA PHE A 253 -10.59 -17.03 -7.36
C PHE A 253 -10.49 -16.77 -8.87
N PHE A 254 -9.42 -16.11 -9.32
CA PHE A 254 -9.27 -15.79 -10.74
C PHE A 254 -8.99 -17.03 -11.61
N SER A 255 -8.43 -18.12 -11.07
CA SER A 255 -8.36 -19.38 -11.81
C SER A 255 -9.77 -19.92 -12.10
N GLN A 256 -10.69 -19.86 -11.13
CA GLN A 256 -12.10 -20.24 -11.35
C GLN A 256 -12.85 -19.28 -12.27
N VAL A 257 -12.57 -17.98 -12.20
CA VAL A 257 -13.15 -16.99 -13.13
C VAL A 257 -12.68 -17.27 -14.56
N SER A 258 -11.38 -17.50 -14.77
CA SER A 258 -10.80 -17.72 -16.11
C SER A 258 -11.19 -19.07 -16.72
N THR A 259 -11.22 -20.13 -15.91
CA THR A 259 -11.50 -21.49 -16.36
C THR A 259 -12.47 -22.17 -15.41
N ARG A 260 -13.61 -22.64 -15.95
CA ARG A 260 -14.61 -23.36 -15.16
C ARG A 260 -14.00 -24.63 -14.54
N ASN A 261 -14.16 -24.79 -13.22
CA ASN A 261 -13.62 -25.91 -12.46
C ASN A 261 -12.11 -26.09 -12.67
N ALA A 262 -11.38 -24.97 -12.67
CA ALA A 262 -9.93 -25.01 -12.75
C ALA A 262 -9.37 -25.88 -11.61
N PRO A 263 -8.27 -26.63 -11.84
CA PRO A 263 -7.58 -27.29 -10.75
C PRO A 263 -7.00 -26.24 -9.79
N LYS A 264 -6.65 -26.69 -8.58
CA LYS A 264 -5.88 -25.89 -7.61
C LYS A 264 -4.64 -25.27 -8.31
N PRO A 265 -4.40 -23.96 -8.15
CA PRO A 265 -3.19 -23.34 -8.70
C PRO A 265 -1.92 -24.03 -8.20
N ARG A 266 -0.87 -24.03 -9.04
CA ARG A 266 0.46 -24.50 -8.63
C ARG A 266 1.06 -23.54 -7.61
N ASP A 267 1.87 -24.08 -6.71
CA ASP A 267 2.67 -23.29 -5.75
C ASP A 267 1.81 -22.34 -4.91
N VAL A 268 0.70 -22.87 -4.38
CA VAL A 268 -0.05 -22.21 -3.30
C VAL A 268 0.66 -22.44 -1.96
N TYR A 269 0.54 -21.48 -1.06
CA TYR A 269 1.12 -21.53 0.28
C TYR A 269 0.29 -22.37 1.27
N PHE A 270 -1.04 -22.40 1.10
CA PHE A 270 -2.00 -23.07 1.99
C PHE A 270 -2.85 -24.09 1.21
N PRO A 271 -2.24 -25.19 0.73
CA PRO A 271 -2.89 -26.10 -0.21
C PRO A 271 -4.13 -26.79 0.35
N ASP A 272 -4.17 -27.07 1.65
CA ASP A 272 -5.27 -27.78 2.30
C ASP A 272 -6.47 -26.84 2.48
N GLN A 273 -6.24 -25.59 2.90
CA GLN A 273 -7.28 -24.57 3.02
C GLN A 273 -7.80 -24.13 1.66
N VAL A 274 -6.96 -24.09 0.62
CA VAL A 274 -7.44 -23.85 -0.75
C VAL A 274 -8.45 -24.91 -1.18
N ASP A 275 -8.19 -26.19 -0.89
CA ASP A 275 -9.12 -27.27 -1.24
C ASP A 275 -10.38 -27.25 -0.38
N SER A 276 -10.21 -27.22 0.94
CA SER A 276 -11.31 -27.41 1.91
C SER A 276 -12.17 -26.17 2.12
N VAL A 277 -11.60 -24.96 2.02
CA VAL A 277 -12.30 -23.70 2.28
C VAL A 277 -12.71 -22.97 1.02
N LEU A 278 -11.93 -23.01 -0.06
CA LEU A 278 -12.22 -22.25 -1.29
C LEU A 278 -12.87 -23.12 -2.38
N LEU A 279 -12.19 -24.20 -2.78
CA LEU A 279 -12.64 -25.05 -3.90
C LEU A 279 -13.82 -25.96 -3.54
N PHE A 280 -14.14 -26.08 -2.25
CA PHE A 280 -15.33 -26.78 -1.75
C PHE A 280 -16.47 -25.84 -1.32
N ASP A 281 -16.34 -24.53 -1.56
CA ASP A 281 -17.33 -23.54 -1.17
C ASP A 281 -18.21 -23.08 -2.34
N ASN A 282 -19.53 -23.26 -2.19
CA ASN A 282 -20.49 -22.96 -3.25
C ASN A 282 -20.64 -21.47 -3.53
N ASP A 283 -20.49 -20.61 -2.53
CA ASP A 283 -20.64 -19.16 -2.69
C ASP A 283 -19.40 -18.58 -3.37
N PHE A 284 -18.21 -19.09 -3.03
CA PHE A 284 -16.97 -18.77 -3.73
C PHE A 284 -17.05 -19.14 -5.22
N LEU A 285 -17.40 -20.39 -5.54
CA LEU A 285 -17.52 -20.87 -6.92
C LEU A 285 -18.67 -20.18 -7.68
N GLY A 286 -19.79 -19.93 -7.00
CA GLY A 286 -20.93 -19.19 -7.53
C GLY A 286 -20.58 -17.76 -7.90
N THR A 287 -19.79 -17.08 -7.07
CA THR A 287 -19.32 -15.72 -7.32
C THR A 287 -18.32 -15.68 -8.47
N ALA A 288 -17.37 -16.61 -8.54
CA ALA A 288 -16.45 -16.73 -9.66
C ALA A 288 -17.19 -16.96 -10.99
N LYS A 289 -18.28 -17.75 -10.98
CA LYS A 289 -19.17 -17.91 -12.13
C LYS A 289 -19.82 -16.59 -12.55
N ARG A 290 -20.35 -15.80 -11.61
CA ARG A 290 -20.99 -14.51 -11.92
C ARG A 290 -20.02 -13.57 -12.64
N VAL A 291 -18.80 -13.44 -12.13
CA VAL A 291 -17.74 -12.62 -12.76
C VAL A 291 -17.40 -13.15 -14.14
N ARG A 292 -17.20 -14.46 -14.29
CA ARG A 292 -16.91 -15.10 -15.59
C ARG A 292 -18.00 -14.85 -16.62
N ASP A 293 -19.26 -15.05 -16.23
CA ASP A 293 -20.41 -14.88 -17.13
C ASP A 293 -20.52 -13.42 -17.59
N GLN A 294 -20.24 -12.45 -16.71
CA GLN A 294 -20.20 -11.03 -17.08
C GLN A 294 -19.04 -10.71 -18.04
N CYS A 295 -17.83 -11.26 -17.80
CA CYS A 295 -16.69 -11.08 -18.71
C CYS A 295 -16.96 -11.59 -20.14
N ILE A 296 -17.79 -12.61 -20.30
CA ILE A 296 -18.11 -13.18 -21.63
C ILE A 296 -18.97 -12.21 -22.47
N VAL A 297 -19.85 -11.45 -21.82
CA VAL A 297 -20.87 -10.63 -22.51
C VAL A 297 -20.59 -9.13 -22.48
N ASP A 298 -19.71 -8.66 -21.58
CA ASP A 298 -19.33 -7.26 -21.43
C ASP A 298 -17.82 -7.07 -21.59
N ALA A 299 -17.43 -6.61 -22.78
CA ALA A 299 -16.02 -6.35 -23.12
C ALA A 299 -15.40 -5.24 -22.25
N ARG A 300 -16.18 -4.24 -21.80
CA ARG A 300 -15.67 -3.17 -20.95
C ARG A 300 -15.38 -3.70 -19.55
N TYR A 301 -16.29 -4.51 -19.01
CA TYR A 301 -16.10 -5.18 -17.74
C TYR A 301 -14.88 -6.12 -17.79
N ALA A 302 -14.80 -6.97 -18.82
CA ALA A 302 -13.66 -7.87 -19.01
C ALA A 302 -12.31 -7.13 -19.08
N ASN A 303 -12.27 -5.97 -19.72
CA ASN A 303 -11.07 -5.13 -19.80
C ASN A 303 -10.69 -4.48 -18.46
N SER A 304 -11.64 -4.26 -17.55
CA SER A 304 -11.39 -3.71 -16.22
C SER A 304 -10.89 -4.75 -15.19
N ILE A 305 -11.00 -6.05 -15.48
CA ILE A 305 -10.60 -7.10 -14.54
C ILE A 305 -9.07 -7.14 -14.41
N ARG A 306 -8.61 -7.12 -13.15
CA ARG A 306 -7.21 -7.35 -12.78
C ARG A 306 -7.00 -8.84 -12.53
N TRP A 307 -6.44 -9.52 -13.52
CA TRP A 307 -6.29 -10.97 -13.51
C TRP A 307 -5.18 -11.47 -12.59
N GLN A 308 -4.20 -10.62 -12.25
CA GLN A 308 -3.22 -10.95 -11.22
C GLN A 308 -3.50 -10.17 -9.94
N PRO A 309 -3.17 -10.73 -8.77
CA PRO A 309 -3.28 -10.00 -7.52
C PRO A 309 -2.32 -8.81 -7.51
N ALA A 310 -2.87 -7.60 -7.53
CA ALA A 310 -2.25 -6.42 -6.95
C ALA A 310 -2.74 -6.27 -5.52
N PHE A 311 -1.91 -5.75 -4.63
CA PHE A 311 -2.30 -5.54 -3.25
C PHE A 311 -1.72 -4.29 -2.64
N LYS A 312 -2.38 -3.91 -1.57
CA LYS A 312 -1.97 -2.91 -0.60
C LYS A 312 -2.09 -3.53 0.76
N GLN A 313 -0.97 -3.66 1.46
CA GLN A 313 -0.95 -4.10 2.84
C GLN A 313 -0.55 -2.91 3.70
N LEU A 314 -1.40 -2.53 4.63
CA LEU A 314 -1.23 -1.32 5.44
C LEU A 314 -1.01 -1.66 6.91
N ILE A 315 -0.34 -0.74 7.59
CA ILE A 315 -0.34 -0.58 9.04
C ILE A 315 -0.85 0.84 9.30
N TYR A 316 -1.93 1.00 10.06
CA TYR A 316 -2.43 2.32 10.46
C TYR A 316 -2.77 2.34 11.94
N ARG A 317 -2.86 3.53 12.52
CA ARG A 317 -3.31 3.71 13.91
C ARG A 317 -4.79 4.06 13.96
N ASN A 318 -5.58 3.35 14.76
CA ASN A 318 -6.99 3.65 14.99
C ASN A 318 -7.19 4.75 16.06
N ASP A 319 -8.43 5.13 16.33
CA ASP A 319 -8.78 6.16 17.33
C ASP A 319 -8.38 5.79 18.77
N ALA A 320 -8.30 4.49 19.08
CA ALA A 320 -7.89 3.98 20.39
C ALA A 320 -6.36 3.94 20.57
N GLY A 321 -5.60 4.24 19.51
CA GLY A 321 -4.15 4.18 19.50
C GLY A 321 -3.58 2.81 19.14
N ASP A 322 -4.42 1.81 18.84
CA ASP A 322 -3.97 0.50 18.37
C ASP A 322 -3.38 0.59 16.97
N LEU A 323 -2.31 -0.18 16.72
CA LEU A 323 -1.82 -0.40 15.37
C LEU A 323 -2.60 -1.55 14.73
N VAL A 324 -3.07 -1.35 13.51
CA VAL A 324 -3.93 -2.28 12.78
C VAL A 324 -3.34 -2.58 11.42
N VAL A 325 -3.26 -3.86 11.08
CA VAL A 325 -2.90 -4.37 9.75
C VAL A 325 -4.15 -4.63 8.93
N THR A 326 -4.15 -4.27 7.66
CA THR A 326 -5.20 -4.65 6.69
C THR A 326 -4.59 -4.90 5.32
N ILE A 327 -5.27 -5.68 4.47
CA ILE A 327 -4.86 -5.91 3.07
C ILE A 327 -6.05 -5.77 2.13
N SER A 328 -5.85 -5.11 0.98
CA SER A 328 -6.87 -4.94 -0.07
C SER A 328 -6.29 -5.14 -1.46
N GLN A 329 -7.14 -5.56 -2.39
CA GLN A 329 -6.84 -5.72 -3.81
C GLN A 329 -6.93 -4.38 -4.57
N ASN A 330 -6.07 -3.40 -4.26
CA ASN A 330 -6.07 -2.12 -4.98
C ASN A 330 -4.70 -1.41 -5.10
N SER A 331 -4.64 -0.35 -5.93
CA SER A 331 -3.42 0.44 -6.15
C SER A 331 -3.23 1.58 -5.12
N ILE A 332 -1.97 2.05 -5.01
CA ILE A 332 -1.60 3.45 -4.74
C ILE A 332 -2.57 4.41 -4.03
N GLY A 333 -2.91 5.46 -4.78
CA GLY A 333 -3.79 6.53 -4.31
C GLY A 333 -5.19 6.02 -3.98
N ASN A 334 -5.61 4.91 -4.58
CA ASN A 334 -6.93 4.34 -4.37
C ASN A 334 -7.04 3.75 -2.96
N ALA A 335 -5.99 3.10 -2.45
CA ALA A 335 -6.07 2.45 -1.15
C ALA A 335 -6.03 3.40 0.06
N ILE A 336 -5.45 4.61 0.01
CA ILE A 336 -5.60 5.58 1.12
C ILE A 336 -7.05 6.07 1.19
N THR A 337 -7.61 6.33 0.00
CA THR A 337 -9.01 6.69 -0.16
C THR A 337 -9.92 5.57 0.35
N GLU A 338 -9.66 4.33 -0.05
CA GLU A 338 -10.49 3.17 0.23
C GLU A 338 -10.26 2.56 1.62
N LEU A 339 -9.07 2.65 2.19
CA LEU A 339 -8.74 2.00 3.47
C LEU A 339 -8.85 2.95 4.64
N LEU A 340 -8.59 4.25 4.44
CA LEU A 340 -8.71 5.25 5.50
C LEU A 340 -9.84 6.25 5.25
N GLY A 341 -10.45 6.27 4.07
CA GLY A 341 -11.47 7.27 3.75
C GLY A 341 -10.88 8.66 3.50
N VAL A 342 -9.64 8.77 3.03
CA VAL A 342 -8.98 10.06 2.75
C VAL A 342 -8.70 10.20 1.24
N VAL A 343 -9.50 11.03 0.57
CA VAL A 343 -9.31 11.43 -0.82
C VAL A 343 -8.31 12.57 -0.87
N VAL A 344 -7.17 12.37 -1.54
CA VAL A 344 -6.16 13.42 -1.72
C VAL A 344 -6.21 13.98 -3.13
N LYS A 345 -6.58 15.26 -3.23
CA LYS A 345 -6.44 16.07 -4.44
C LYS A 345 -5.08 16.76 -4.44
N ARG A 346 -4.24 16.45 -5.42
CA ARG A 346 -2.92 17.06 -5.58
C ARG A 346 -2.99 18.25 -6.53
N VAL A 347 -2.41 19.38 -6.15
CA VAL A 347 -2.40 20.60 -6.98
C VAL A 347 -0.96 21.09 -7.14
N PRO A 348 -0.49 21.39 -8.37
CA PRO A 348 0.83 21.95 -8.58
C PRO A 348 0.86 23.38 -8.02
N ASP A 349 1.53 23.57 -6.90
CA ASP A 349 1.64 24.85 -6.19
C ASP A 349 2.95 24.86 -5.39
N ALA A 350 4.03 25.32 -6.04
CA ALA A 350 5.36 25.34 -5.45
C ALA A 350 5.43 26.30 -4.26
N ASP A 351 4.83 27.48 -4.36
CA ASP A 351 4.83 28.51 -3.31
C ASP A 351 4.10 28.03 -2.06
N ALA A 352 3.00 27.28 -2.21
CA ALA A 352 2.32 26.66 -1.08
C ALA A 352 3.14 25.51 -0.48
N TYR A 353 3.75 24.66 -1.31
CA TYR A 353 4.57 23.54 -0.84
C TYR A 353 5.80 24.01 -0.04
N GLU A 354 6.47 25.07 -0.50
CA GLU A 354 7.67 25.65 0.13
C GLU A 354 7.44 26.17 1.54
N LYS A 355 6.19 26.49 1.90
CA LYS A 355 5.83 26.87 3.28
C LYS A 355 5.88 25.70 4.25
N HIS A 356 5.69 24.48 3.76
CA HIS A 356 5.66 23.26 4.58
C HIS A 356 6.97 22.45 4.49
N GLU A 357 7.67 22.57 3.36
CA GLU A 357 8.87 21.80 3.03
C GLU A 357 9.96 21.82 4.12
N PRO A 358 10.30 22.95 4.79
CA PRO A 358 11.37 22.95 5.79
C PRO A 358 11.11 21.99 6.96
N LYS A 359 9.88 21.98 7.50
CA LYS A 359 9.51 21.13 8.64
C LYS A 359 9.39 19.66 8.23
N LEU A 360 8.90 19.41 7.00
CA LEU A 360 8.91 18.07 6.42
C LEU A 360 10.35 17.56 6.30
N LEU A 361 11.26 18.35 5.72
CA LEU A 361 12.66 17.98 5.55
C LEU A 361 13.38 17.74 6.87
N GLU A 362 13.18 18.59 7.89
CA GLU A 362 13.74 18.40 9.22
C GLU A 362 13.45 17.00 9.77
N ARG A 363 12.17 16.58 9.72
CA ARG A 363 11.74 15.25 10.19
C ARG A 363 12.31 14.11 9.35
N LEU A 364 12.36 14.28 8.02
CA LEU A 364 12.89 13.28 7.10
C LEU A 364 14.41 13.10 7.28
N LEU A 365 15.14 14.18 7.55
CA LEU A 365 16.57 14.13 7.82
C LEU A 365 16.88 13.58 9.21
N GLU A 366 16.02 13.82 10.21
CA GLU A 366 16.15 13.20 11.54
C GLU A 366 15.99 11.68 11.46
N VAL A 367 14.93 11.18 10.81
CA VAL A 367 14.74 9.72 10.69
C VAL A 367 15.80 9.07 9.80
N ARG A 368 16.32 9.79 8.78
CA ARG A 368 17.51 9.38 8.03
C ARG A 368 18.70 9.18 8.97
N GLY A 369 18.97 10.13 9.87
CA GLY A 369 20.05 10.02 10.86
C GLY A 369 19.96 8.74 11.69
N ARG A 370 18.76 8.41 12.18
CA ARG A 370 18.52 7.16 12.93
C ARG A 370 18.76 5.90 12.11
N MET A 371 18.51 5.93 10.80
CA MET A 371 18.82 4.80 9.92
C MET A 371 20.33 4.64 9.69
N ILE A 372 21.06 5.75 9.56
CA ILE A 372 22.53 5.72 9.45
C ILE A 372 23.14 5.16 10.74
N GLU A 373 22.71 5.65 11.91
CA GLU A 373 23.14 5.14 13.22
C GLU A 373 22.83 3.66 13.41
N ALA A 374 21.75 3.16 12.80
CA ALA A 374 21.36 1.76 12.83
C ALA A 374 22.07 0.88 11.78
N ASP A 375 23.04 1.41 11.04
CA ASP A 375 23.76 0.69 9.98
C ASP A 375 22.79 0.11 8.92
N LEU A 376 21.94 0.98 8.37
CA LEU A 376 20.95 0.62 7.33
C LEU A 376 21.23 1.27 5.97
N GLY A 377 22.28 2.08 5.86
CA GLY A 377 22.69 2.73 4.62
C GLY A 377 23.40 4.06 4.85
N ASP A 378 23.80 4.65 3.74
CA ASP A 378 24.49 5.94 3.68
C ASP A 378 23.52 7.03 3.24
N GLY A 379 23.63 8.20 3.86
CA GLY A 379 22.78 9.33 3.50
C GLY A 379 23.17 9.90 2.12
N ILE A 380 22.15 10.38 1.40
CA ILE A 380 22.30 10.97 0.07
C ILE A 380 22.28 12.49 0.21
N GLY A 381 23.28 13.14 -0.38
CA GLY A 381 23.34 14.60 -0.48
C GLY A 381 22.68 15.09 -1.77
N THR A 382 22.00 16.23 -1.68
CA THR A 382 21.37 16.95 -2.80
C THR A 382 21.77 18.43 -2.72
N ASP A 383 21.32 19.24 -3.68
CA ASP A 383 21.50 20.69 -3.61
C ASP A 383 20.77 21.32 -2.39
N GLN A 384 19.79 20.62 -1.81
CA GLN A 384 18.98 21.11 -0.69
C GLN A 384 19.46 20.63 0.69
N TRP A 385 20.17 19.49 0.77
CA TRP A 385 20.68 18.95 2.03
C TRP A 385 21.99 18.17 1.85
N PRO A 386 22.90 18.19 2.84
CA PRO A 386 24.12 17.40 2.79
C PRO A 386 23.85 15.90 2.98
N ALA A 387 24.81 15.06 2.58
CA ALA A 387 24.70 13.60 2.66
C ALA A 387 24.54 13.08 4.10
N GLY A 388 25.12 13.75 5.09
CA GLY A 388 25.09 13.33 6.49
C GLY A 388 26.03 14.18 7.29
#